data_AF-A0A017RSU6-F1
#
_entry.id   AF-A0A017RSU6-F1
#
_cell.length_a   1.000
_cell.length_b   1.000
_cell.length_c   1.000
_cell.angle_alpha   90.00
_cell.angle_beta   90.00
_cell.angle_gamma   90.00
#
_symmetry.space_group_name_H-M   'P 1'
#
loop_
_entity.id
_entity.type
_entity.pdbx_description
1 polymer ?
#
loop_
_entity_poly.entity_id
_entity_poly.type
_entity_poly.pdbx_seq_one_letter_code
_entity_poly.pdbx_strand_id
1 'polypeptide(L)' 'MKAYCVFCKSGLEFSVAENVNKVLDDFRAIVPTKVLLEKRRGKWEEKTSILLPGYVFSLWRKRA' A
#
# COMPACT_ATOMS: atom_id res chain seq x y z
N MET A 1 4.20 9.42 -16.82
CA MET A 1 4.09 8.95 -15.42
C MET A 1 4.94 7.70 -15.30
N LYS A 2 5.83 7.62 -14.31
CA LYS A 2 6.66 6.41 -14.09
C LYS A 2 6.16 5.69 -12.85
N ALA A 3 6.19 4.36 -12.86
CA ALA A 3 5.85 3.53 -11.71
C ALA A 3 7.07 2.73 -11.27
N TYR A 4 7.26 2.60 -9.96
CA TYR A 4 8.34 1.81 -9.36
C TYR A 4 7.76 0.86 -8.33
N CYS A 5 8.41 -0.29 -8.16
CA CYS A 5 8.13 -1.23 -7.09
C CYS A 5 9.23 -1.11 -6.03
N VAL A 6 8.84 -0.88 -4.78
CA VAL A 6 9.73 -0.72 -3.65
C VAL A 6 9.64 -1.98 -2.79
N PHE A 7 10.77 -2.64 -2.59
CA PHE A 7 10.88 -3.72 -1.64
C PHE A 7 11.04 -3.17 -0.21
N CYS A 8 10.31 -3.71 0.74
CA CYS A 8 10.36 -3.35 2.15
C CYS A 8 10.18 -4.58 3.05
N LYS A 9 10.45 -4.43 4.34
CA LYS A 9 10.22 -5.50 5.31
C LYS A 9 8.72 -5.81 5.40
N SER A 10 8.36 -7.09 5.29
CA SER A 10 6.97 -7.53 5.39
C SER A 10 6.33 -7.11 6.71
N GLY A 11 5.09 -6.62 6.64
CA GLY A 11 4.35 -6.04 7.76
C GLY A 11 4.57 -4.54 7.97
N LEU A 12 5.51 -3.91 7.25
CA LEU A 12 5.75 -2.47 7.29
C LEU A 12 5.22 -1.72 6.05
N GLU A 13 4.54 -2.39 5.13
CA GLU A 13 4.13 -1.83 3.83
C GLU A 13 3.31 -0.54 3.99
N PHE A 14 2.35 -0.53 4.91
CA PHE A 14 1.52 0.65 5.18
C PHE A 14 2.33 1.81 5.77
N SER A 15 3.22 1.54 6.73
CA SER A 15 4.07 2.58 7.33
C SER A 15 5.06 3.15 6.31
N VAL A 16 5.63 2.30 5.45
CA VAL A 16 6.51 2.74 4.37
C VAL A 16 5.74 3.59 3.36
N ALA A 17 4.56 3.15 2.92
CA ALA A 17 3.73 3.92 1.99
C ALA A 17 3.32 5.28 2.59
N GLU A 18 2.96 5.31 3.87
CA GLU A 18 2.64 6.55 4.58
C GLU A 18 3.85 7.50 4.63
N ASN A 19 5.02 7.00 5.00
CA ASN A 19 6.25 7.80 5.05
C ASN A 19 6.64 8.34 3.67
N VAL A 20 6.54 7.53 2.61
CA VAL A 20 6.81 7.98 1.24
C VAL A 20 5.86 9.09 0.84
N ASN A 21 4.56 8.94 1.10
CA ASN A 21 3.55 9.95 0.78
C ASN A 21 3.72 11.24 1.61
N LYS A 22 4.26 11.15 2.83
CA LYS A 22 4.52 12.33 3.69
C LYS A 22 5.78 13.09 3.30
N VAL A 23 6.81 12.40 2.83
CA VAL A 23 8.15 12.98 2.58
C VAL A 23 8.32 13.43 1.13
N LEU A 24 7.67 12.74 0.18
CA LEU A 24 7.87 12.94 -1.25
C LEU A 24 6.59 13.41 -1.93
N ASP A 25 6.42 14.72 -2.07
CA ASP A 25 5.22 15.32 -2.68
C ASP A 25 4.97 14.92 -4.15
N ASP A 26 6.02 14.51 -4.87
CA ASP A 26 5.94 14.09 -6.28
C ASP A 26 5.66 12.61 -6.48
N PHE A 27 5.56 11.87 -5.37
CA PHE A 27 5.33 10.44 -5.36
C PHE A 27 4.01 10.11 -4.69
N ARG A 28 3.36 9.07 -5.21
CA ARG A 28 2.23 8.42 -4.56
C ARG A 28 2.55 6.95 -4.34
N ALA A 29 2.72 6.55 -3.09
CA ALA A 29 2.88 5.17 -2.67
C ALA A 29 1.54 4.50 -2.36
N ILE A 30 1.39 3.25 -2.80
CA ILE A 30 0.21 2.42 -2.71
C ILE A 30 0.63 1.02 -2.26
N VAL A 31 -0.01 0.52 -1.20
CA VAL A 31 0.14 -0.87 -0.75
C VAL A 31 -0.81 -1.75 -1.57
N PRO A 32 -0.34 -2.87 -2.15
CA PRO A 32 -1.22 -3.78 -2.86
C PRO A 32 -2.07 -4.57 -1.86
N THR A 33 -3.34 -4.22 -1.75
CA THR A 33 -4.29 -4.83 -0.81
C THR A 33 -5.53 -5.36 -1.51
N LYS A 34 -6.18 -6.35 -0.88
CA LYS A 34 -7.51 -6.83 -1.24
C LYS A 34 -8.42 -6.74 -0.03
N VAL A 35 -9.63 -6.23 -0.23
CA VAL A 35 -10.70 -6.27 0.77
C VAL A 35 -11.46 -7.58 0.62
N LEU A 36 -11.62 -8.30 1.72
CA LEU A 36 -12.37 -9.54 1.80
C LEU A 36 -13.47 -9.40 2.85
N LEU A 37 -14.62 -10.01 2.63
CA LEU A 37 -15.65 -10.16 3.64
C LEU A 37 -15.38 -11.43 4.42
N GLU A 38 -15.07 -11.32 5.71
CA GLU A 38 -14.94 -12.45 6.63
C GLU A 38 -16.13 -12.45 7.61
N LYS A 39 -16.73 -13.62 7.85
CA LYS A 39 -17.74 -13.76 8.91
C LYS A 39 -17.06 -14.02 10.25
N ARG A 40 -17.05 -13.03 11.14
CA ARG A 40 -16.50 -13.12 12.51
C ARG A 40 -17.60 -12.87 13.53
N ARG A 41 -17.69 -13.76 14.53
CA ARG A 41 -18.71 -13.68 15.61
C ARG A 41 -20.14 -13.46 15.08
N GLY A 42 -20.47 -14.08 13.95
CA GLY A 42 -21.79 -13.97 13.31
C GLY A 42 -22.01 -12.73 12.44
N LYS A 43 -21.07 -11.77 12.40
CA LYS A 43 -21.15 -10.55 11.58
C LYS A 43 -20.20 -10.63 10.38
N TRP A 44 -20.61 -10.08 9.24
CA TRP A 44 -19.71 -9.88 8.10
C TRP A 44 -18.87 -8.63 8.36
N GLU A 45 -17.56 -8.79 8.36
CA GLU A 45 -16.59 -7.71 8.58
C GLU A 45 -15.68 -7.62 7.36
N GLU A 46 -15.39 -6.39 6.93
CA GLU A 46 -14.37 -6.14 5.92
C GLU A 46 -12.99 -6.33 6.54
N LYS A 47 -12.18 -7.15 5.89
CA LYS A 47 -10.79 -7.37 6.25
C LYS A 47 -9.90 -7.04 5.07
N THR A 48 -9.01 -6.09 5.29
CA THR A 48 -7.94 -5.76 4.35
C THR A 48 -6.80 -6.76 4.50
N SER A 49 -6.43 -7.43 3.42
CA SER A 49 -5.28 -8.32 3.34
C SER A 49 -4.26 -7.80 2.34
N ILE A 50 -2.98 -7.93 2.64
CA ILE A 50 -1.88 -7.56 1.73
C ILE A 50 -1.73 -8.65 0.66
N LEU A 51 -1.69 -8.25 -0.61
CA LEU A 51 -1.56 -9.17 -1.75
C LEU A 51 -0.12 -9.57 -2.02
N LEU A 52 0.82 -8.64 -1.89
CA LEU A 52 2.25 -8.84 -2.13
C LEU A 52 3.05 -8.37 -0.92
N PRO A 53 3.22 -9.24 0.09
CA PRO A 53 4.00 -8.90 1.27
C PRO A 53 5.42 -8.48 0.89
N GLY A 54 5.90 -7.42 1.53
CA GLY A 54 7.20 -6.81 1.28
C GLY A 54 7.26 -5.88 0.06
N TYR A 55 6.13 -5.53 -0.57
CA TYR A 55 6.12 -4.65 -1.74
C TYR A 55 5.18 -3.45 -1.60
N VAL A 56 5.63 -2.30 -2.08
CA VAL A 56 4.86 -1.05 -2.20
C VAL A 56 5.05 -0.50 -3.61
N PHE A 57 3.96 -0.10 -4.27
CA PHE A 57 4.02 0.54 -5.58
C PHE A 57 4.10 2.05 -5.41
N SER A 58 5.04 2.72 -6.08
CA SER A 58 5.14 4.18 -6.08
C SER A 58 4.99 4.75 -7.48
N LEU A 59 4.16 5.78 -7.61
CA LEU A 59 3.88 6.48 -8.85
C LEU A 59 4.54 7.84 -8.80
N TRP A 60 5.48 8.10 -9.71
CA TRP A 60 6.13 9.39 -9.84
C TRP A 60 5.45 10.25 -10.90
N ARG A 61 5.11 11.48 -10.51
CA ARG A 61 4.63 12.53 -11.40
C ARG A 61 5.66 13.66 -11.43
N LYS A 62 6.26 13.87 -12.61
CA LYS A 62 7.10 15.05 -12.86
C LYS A 62 6.19 16.29 -12.84
N ARG A 63 6.48 17.28 -11.97
CA ARG A 63 5.94 18.63 -12.15
C ARG A 63 6.67 19.27 -13.33
N ALA A 64 5.90 19.80 -14.28
CA ALA A 64 6.39 20.59 -15.41
C ALA A 64 6.72 22.00 -14.94
#